data_AF-T0ZNB9-F1
#
_entry.id   AF-T0ZNB9-F1
#
_cell.length_a   1.000
_cell.length_b   1.000
_cell.length_c   1.000
_cell.angle_alpha   90.00
_cell.angle_beta   90.00
_cell.angle_gamma   90.00
#
_symmetry.space_group_name_H-M   'P 1'
#
loop_
_entity.id
_entity.type
_entity.pdbx_description
1 polymer ?
#
loop_
_entity_poly.entity_id
_entity_poly.type
_entity_poly.pdbx_seq_one_letter_code
_entity_poly.pdbx_strand_id
1 'polypeptide(L)'
;MDSQSVQDILKACGSNIEELRTELVSYLSRHTPILKTAEGEIQPTLGFQRVLQRAVLQVQSSGQKEVSAVSVLVSIFGERETQAVYILNRHGINRLDVVSYISHGISKVHDEDGLGERDPEADGELEHSISNRPHEKSALDLLQSISIGWRA
;
A
#
# COMPACT_ATOMS: atom_id res chain seq x y z
N MET A 1 -11.17 -1.13 1.62
CA MET A 1 -10.91 -1.07 3.07
C MET A 1 -11.55 -2.25 3.80
N ASP A 2 -11.89 -3.30 3.06
CA ASP A 2 -12.79 -4.36 3.51
C ASP A 2 -12.00 -5.64 3.87
N SER A 3 -10.69 -5.61 3.63
CA SER A 3 -9.74 -6.56 4.20
C SER A 3 -9.57 -6.28 5.69
N GLN A 4 -9.88 -7.29 6.51
CA GLN A 4 -9.73 -7.22 7.96
C GLN A 4 -8.31 -6.81 8.35
N SER A 5 -7.29 -7.42 7.75
CA SER A 5 -5.88 -7.10 8.02
C SER A 5 -5.53 -5.63 7.76
N VAL A 6 -6.09 -5.03 6.70
CA VAL A 6 -5.90 -3.60 6.43
C VAL A 6 -6.60 -2.75 7.48
N GLN A 7 -7.82 -3.10 7.90
CA GLN A 7 -8.51 -2.37 8.96
C GLN A 7 -7.75 -2.42 10.28
N ASP A 8 -7.21 -3.58 10.65
CA ASP A 8 -6.46 -3.76 11.89
C ASP A 8 -5.21 -2.86 11.90
N ILE A 9 -4.47 -2.80 10.78
CA ILE A 9 -3.33 -1.90 10.61
C ILE A 9 -3.76 -0.43 10.77
N LEU A 10 -4.82 -0.01 10.07
CA LEU A 10 -5.25 1.39 10.09
C LEU A 10 -5.75 1.81 11.48
N LYS A 11 -6.45 0.92 12.20
CA LYS A 11 -6.86 1.13 13.59
C LYS A 11 -5.65 1.20 14.53
N ALA A 12 -4.67 0.31 14.36
CA ALA A 12 -3.45 0.33 15.15
C ALA A 12 -2.60 1.59 14.93
N CYS A 13 -2.74 2.23 13.77
CA CYS A 13 -2.14 3.54 13.48
C CYS A 13 -2.93 4.72 14.10
N GLY A 14 -4.08 4.46 14.73
CA GLY A 14 -4.94 5.48 15.37
C GLY A 14 -5.92 6.18 14.42
N SER A 15 -6.17 5.64 13.22
CA SER A 15 -7.06 6.28 12.24
C SER A 15 -8.54 5.96 12.47
N ASN A 16 -9.39 6.97 12.28
CA ASN A 16 -10.82 6.77 12.08
C ASN A 16 -11.07 6.30 10.63
N ILE A 17 -11.31 4.99 10.48
CA ILE A 17 -11.51 4.36 9.17
C ILE A 17 -12.70 4.95 8.40
N GLU A 18 -13.79 5.29 9.07
CA GLU A 18 -14.98 5.81 8.40
C GLU A 18 -14.73 7.21 7.84
N GLU A 19 -14.07 8.08 8.60
CA GLU A 19 -13.69 9.41 8.11
C GLU A 19 -12.70 9.32 6.94
N LEU A 20 -11.68 8.45 7.06
CA LEU A 20 -10.72 8.19 5.99
C LEU A 20 -11.42 7.68 4.71
N ARG A 21 -12.37 6.74 4.87
CA ARG A 21 -13.16 6.20 3.76
C ARG A 21 -13.97 7.30 3.09
N THR A 22 -14.69 8.11 3.87
CA THR A 22 -15.50 9.22 3.36
C THR A 22 -14.64 10.21 2.58
N GLU A 23 -13.46 10.58 3.09
CA GLU A 23 -12.58 11.53 2.40
C GLU A 23 -12.01 10.95 1.09
N LEU A 24 -11.56 9.69 1.08
CA LEU A 24 -11.07 9.02 -0.12
C LEU A 24 -12.15 8.93 -1.21
N VAL A 25 -13.37 8.51 -0.84
CA VAL A 25 -14.51 8.43 -1.77
C VAL A 25 -14.90 9.81 -2.29
N SER A 26 -14.93 10.81 -1.40
CA SER A 26 -15.21 12.20 -1.77
C SER A 26 -14.16 12.75 -2.74
N TYR A 27 -12.88 12.43 -2.55
CA TYR A 27 -11.84 12.83 -3.49
C TYR A 27 -12.02 12.17 -4.87
N LEU A 28 -12.21 10.84 -4.91
CA LEU A 28 -12.40 10.12 -6.17
C LEU A 28 -13.64 10.63 -6.93
N SER A 29 -14.78 10.81 -6.25
CA SER A 29 -15.99 11.31 -6.90
C SER A 29 -15.84 12.70 -7.54
N ARG A 30 -14.97 13.56 -6.99
CA ARG A 30 -14.72 14.92 -7.50
C ARG A 30 -13.67 14.96 -8.61
N HIS A 31 -12.71 14.04 -8.60
CA HIS A 31 -11.53 14.11 -9.46
C HIS A 31 -11.45 12.98 -10.50
N THR A 32 -12.33 11.99 -10.46
CA THR A 32 -12.40 10.93 -11.47
C THR A 32 -13.46 11.28 -12.52
N PRO A 33 -13.07 11.54 -13.78
CA PRO A 33 -14.01 11.79 -14.86
C PRO A 33 -14.89 10.55 -15.08
N ILE A 34 -16.19 10.78 -15.28
CA ILE A 34 -17.14 9.73 -15.63
C ILE A 34 -17.24 9.67 -17.16
N LEU A 35 -17.06 8.47 -17.73
CA LEU A 35 -17.24 8.25 -19.15
C LEU A 35 -18.71 8.49 -19.52
N LYS A 36 -18.93 9.31 -20.56
CA LYS A 36 -20.28 9.67 -21.02
C LYS A 36 -20.92 8.57 -21.87
N THR A 37 -20.12 7.65 -22.39
CA THR A 37 -20.54 6.60 -23.30
C THR A 37 -19.89 5.28 -22.90
N ALA A 38 -20.54 4.16 -23.23
CA ALA A 38 -20.09 2.83 -22.82
C ALA A 38 -18.89 2.33 -23.64
N GLU A 39 -18.54 3.01 -24.73
CA GLU A 39 -17.45 2.65 -25.65
C GLU A 39 -16.09 3.23 -25.21
N GLY A 40 -16.04 4.00 -24.11
CA GLY A 40 -14.78 4.51 -23.56
C GLY A 40 -14.00 3.44 -22.79
N GLU A 41 -12.70 3.32 -23.05
CA GLU A 41 -11.81 2.46 -22.27
C GLU A 41 -11.39 3.14 -20.95
N ILE A 42 -11.51 2.43 -19.82
CA ILE A 42 -10.95 2.88 -18.54
C ILE A 42 -9.46 2.59 -18.54
N GLN A 43 -8.66 3.64 -18.46
CA GLN A 43 -7.21 3.53 -18.41
C GLN A 43 -6.71 3.73 -16.97
N PRO A 44 -5.87 2.83 -16.44
CA PRO A 44 -5.27 3.02 -15.12
C PRO A 44 -4.32 4.20 -15.13
N THR A 45 -4.22 4.91 -14.00
CA THR A 45 -3.22 5.97 -13.85
C THR A 45 -1.82 5.38 -13.73
N LEU A 46 -0.80 6.19 -14.08
CA LEU A 46 0.61 5.80 -13.87
C LEU A 46 0.89 5.45 -12.41
N GLY A 47 0.32 6.20 -11.46
CA GLY A 47 0.47 5.91 -10.03
C GLY A 47 -0.10 4.55 -9.67
N PHE A 48 -1.28 4.20 -10.17
CA PHE A 48 -1.89 2.88 -9.96
C PHE A 48 -1.01 1.75 -10.52
N GLN A 49 -0.49 1.91 -11.74
CA GLN A 49 0.39 0.92 -12.36
C GLN A 49 1.66 0.70 -11.55
N ARG A 50 2.29 1.79 -11.08
CA ARG A 50 3.50 1.69 -10.24
C ARG A 50 3.22 1.08 -8.87
N VAL A 51 2.06 1.35 -8.24
CA VAL A 51 1.64 0.68 -7.00
C VAL A 51 1.56 -0.83 -7.22
N LEU A 52 0.84 -1.27 -8.26
CA LEU A 52 0.70 -2.70 -8.55
C LEU A 52 2.04 -3.35 -8.86
N GLN A 53 2.87 -2.70 -9.68
CA GLN A 53 4.21 -3.20 -9.99
C GLN A 53 5.05 -3.43 -8.74
N ARG A 54 5.05 -2.46 -7.82
CA ARG A 54 5.83 -2.56 -6.58
C ARG A 54 5.25 -3.59 -5.62
N ALA A 55 3.93 -3.75 -5.57
CA ALA A 55 3.30 -4.80 -4.77
C ALA A 55 3.65 -6.20 -5.27
N VAL A 56 3.71 -6.40 -6.60
CA VAL A 56 4.16 -7.66 -7.22
C VAL A 56 5.62 -7.94 -6.90
N LEU A 57 6.49 -6.95 -7.06
CA LEU A 57 7.92 -7.11 -6.74
C LEU A 57 8.16 -7.47 -5.27
N GLN A 58 7.39 -6.90 -4.34
CA GLN A 58 7.48 -7.20 -2.92
C GLN A 58 7.09 -8.65 -2.59
N VAL A 59 6.14 -9.22 -3.32
CA VAL A 59 5.68 -10.62 -3.15
C VAL A 59 6.71 -11.60 -3.72
N GLN A 60 7.28 -11.26 -4.88
CA GLN A 60 8.36 -12.03 -5.49
C GLN A 60 9.61 -12.07 -4.59
N SER A 61 10.04 -10.92 -4.07
CA SER A 61 11.23 -10.87 -3.20
C SER A 61 11.05 -11.59 -1.86
N SER A 62 9.81 -11.72 -1.37
CA SER A 62 9.47 -12.42 -0.13
C SER A 62 9.11 -13.90 -0.32
N GLY A 63 9.12 -14.40 -1.56
CA GLY A 63 8.78 -15.80 -1.88
C GLY A 63 7.29 -16.14 -1.68
N GLN A 64 6.42 -15.13 -1.57
CA GLN A 64 4.98 -15.34 -1.45
C GLN A 64 4.34 -15.61 -2.81
N LYS A 65 3.21 -16.32 -2.81
CA LYS A 65 2.53 -16.74 -4.04
C LYS A 65 1.55 -15.70 -4.58
N GLU A 66 1.07 -14.79 -3.73
CA GLU A 66 -0.02 -13.88 -4.06
C GLU A 66 0.19 -12.48 -3.47
N VAL A 67 -0.30 -11.48 -4.20
CA VAL A 67 -0.32 -10.09 -3.75
C VAL A 67 -1.47 -9.88 -2.78
N SER A 68 -1.15 -9.63 -1.51
CA SER A 68 -2.14 -9.34 -0.48
C SER A 68 -2.54 -7.85 -0.46
N ALA A 69 -3.70 -7.54 0.13
CA ALA A 69 -4.13 -6.16 0.31
C ALA A 69 -3.13 -5.34 1.17
N VAL A 70 -2.39 -6.01 2.05
CA VAL A 70 -1.36 -5.39 2.90
C VAL A 70 -0.13 -4.98 2.08
N SER A 71 0.33 -5.80 1.13
CA SER A 71 1.45 -5.43 0.26
C SER A 71 1.09 -4.28 -0.67
N VAL A 72 -0.17 -4.20 -1.12
CA VAL A 72 -0.69 -3.05 -1.87
C VAL A 72 -0.69 -1.79 -1.00
N LEU A 73 -1.16 -1.87 0.26
CA LEU A 73 -1.14 -0.73 1.19
C LEU A 73 0.27 -0.18 1.39
N VAL A 74 1.25 -1.04 1.65
CA VAL A 74 2.66 -0.62 1.78
C VAL A 74 3.17 0.02 0.48
N SER A 75 2.79 -0.54 -0.67
CA SER A 75 3.18 -0.02 -1.98
C SER A 75 2.58 1.34 -2.30
N ILE A 76 1.39 1.68 -1.77
CA ILE A 76 0.81 3.03 -1.91
C ILE A 76 1.75 4.09 -1.33
N PHE A 77 2.37 3.84 -0.16
CA PHE A 77 3.30 4.79 0.45
C PHE A 77 4.59 5.03 -0.35
N GLY A 78 4.94 4.14 -1.29
CA GLY A 78 6.05 4.37 -2.21
C GLY A 78 5.68 5.22 -3.43
N GLU A 79 4.39 5.49 -3.68
CA GLU A 79 3.95 6.50 -4.66
C GLU A 79 3.92 7.87 -3.99
N ARG A 80 5.13 8.43 -3.80
CA ARG A 80 5.31 9.79 -3.28
C ARG A 80 4.57 10.77 -4.18
N GLU A 81 4.03 11.84 -3.59
CA GLU A 81 3.28 12.90 -4.29
C GLU A 81 1.88 12.51 -4.80
N THR A 82 1.31 11.41 -4.32
CA THR A 82 -0.11 11.08 -4.60
C THR A 82 -1.05 11.62 -3.53
N GLN A 83 -2.28 11.96 -3.95
CA GLN A 83 -3.32 12.38 -3.02
C GLN A 83 -3.65 11.27 -2.00
N ALA A 84 -3.55 10.00 -2.38
CA ALA A 84 -3.80 8.89 -1.46
C ALA A 84 -2.85 8.94 -0.25
N VAL A 85 -1.55 9.13 -0.49
CA VAL A 85 -0.55 9.28 0.58
C VAL A 85 -0.79 10.56 1.39
N TYR A 86 -1.16 11.66 0.73
CA TYR A 86 -1.51 12.90 1.42
C TYR A 86 -2.69 12.71 2.40
N ILE A 87 -3.76 12.07 1.96
CA ILE A 87 -4.94 11.80 2.81
C ILE A 87 -4.57 10.85 3.95
N LEU A 88 -3.84 9.77 3.68
CA LEU A 88 -3.38 8.83 4.72
C LEU A 88 -2.57 9.55 5.82
N ASN A 89 -1.61 10.39 5.43
CA ASN A 89 -0.80 11.16 6.36
C ASN A 89 -1.64 12.16 7.18
N ARG A 90 -2.63 12.81 6.58
CA ARG A 90 -3.56 13.72 7.30
C ARG A 90 -4.40 13.01 8.35
N HIS A 91 -4.69 11.73 8.13
CA HIS A 91 -5.37 10.85 9.09
C HIS A 91 -4.40 10.16 10.07
N GLY A 92 -3.15 10.65 10.17
CA GLY A 92 -2.16 10.16 11.13
C GLY A 92 -1.46 8.85 10.73
N ILE A 93 -1.76 8.31 9.55
CA ILE A 93 -1.19 7.05 9.06
C ILE A 93 0.03 7.36 8.21
N ASN A 94 1.23 7.10 8.74
CA ASN A 94 2.45 7.23 7.98
C ASN A 94 3.06 5.85 7.62
N ARG A 95 4.02 5.85 6.69
CA ARG A 95 4.66 4.63 6.21
C ARG A 95 5.37 3.86 7.34
N LEU A 96 6.03 4.57 8.25
CA LEU A 96 6.80 3.95 9.33
C LEU A 96 5.87 3.15 10.24
N ASP A 97 4.74 3.72 10.65
CA ASP A 97 3.79 3.03 11.54
C ASP A 97 3.23 1.77 10.92
N VAL A 98 2.84 1.85 9.63
CA VAL A 98 2.31 0.72 8.89
C VAL A 98 3.34 -0.41 8.80
N VAL A 99 4.59 -0.08 8.47
CA VAL A 99 5.67 -1.07 8.40
C VAL A 99 5.99 -1.64 9.78
N SER A 100 6.06 -0.80 10.82
CA SER A 100 6.32 -1.23 12.20
C SER A 100 5.24 -2.19 12.72
N TYR A 101 3.97 -1.91 12.45
CA TYR A 101 2.88 -2.82 12.81
C TYR A 101 2.97 -4.15 12.06
N ILE A 102 3.27 -4.13 10.76
CA ILE A 102 3.40 -5.37 9.97
C ILE A 102 4.58 -6.23 10.44
N SER A 103 5.71 -5.60 10.78
CA SER A 103 6.94 -6.30 11.19
C SER A 103 6.89 -6.81 12.63
N HIS A 104 6.30 -6.06 13.55
CA HIS A 104 6.45 -6.30 14.99
C HIS A 104 5.12 -6.27 15.77
N GLY A 105 3.99 -5.95 15.13
CA GLY A 105 2.69 -5.83 15.79
C GLY A 105 2.54 -4.60 16.70
N ILE A 106 3.46 -3.63 16.62
CA ILE A 106 3.47 -2.44 17.46
C ILE A 106 2.32 -1.50 17.05
N SER A 107 1.44 -1.18 18.02
CA SER A 107 0.27 -0.33 17.83
C SER A 107 0.45 1.02 18.52
N LYS A 108 0.23 2.12 17.79
CA LYS A 108 0.31 3.48 18.33
C LYS A 108 -0.70 3.74 19.44
N VAL A 109 -1.84 3.06 19.40
CA VAL A 109 -2.92 3.22 20.37
C VAL A 109 -2.57 2.61 21.73
N HIS A 110 -1.61 1.67 21.79
CA HIS A 110 -1.17 1.06 23.05
C HIS A 110 -0.06 1.85 23.76
N ASP A 111 0.71 2.67 23.04
CA ASP A 111 1.82 3.44 23.62
C ASP A 111 1.33 4.63 24.50
N GLU A 112 0.04 5.00 24.42
CA GLU A 112 -0.51 6.13 25.20
C GLU A 112 -0.89 5.73 26.65
N ASP A 113 -1.07 4.43 26.94
CA ASP A 113 -1.47 3.92 28.26
C ASP A 113 -0.33 3.22 29.05
N GLY A 114 0.89 3.20 28.51
CA GLY A 114 2.01 2.48 29.14
C GLY A 114 3.33 3.24 29.05
N LEU A 115 3.73 3.90 30.14
CA LEU A 115 5.14 4.19 30.41
C LEU A 115 5.87 2.85 30.64
N GLY A 116 6.20 2.15 29.56
CA GLY A 116 7.01 0.94 29.55
C GLY A 116 8.34 1.20 28.84
N GLU A 117 9.40 1.28 29.66
CA GLU A 117 10.84 1.24 29.36
C GLU A 117 11.27 1.15 27.89
N ARG A 118 11.90 2.24 27.41
CA ARG A 118 12.79 2.22 26.24
C ARG A 118 14.07 1.48 26.60
N ASP A 119 14.39 0.44 25.86
CA ASP A 119 15.78 0.00 25.66
C ASP A 119 16.28 0.56 24.32
N PRO A 120 17.35 1.38 24.28
CA PRO A 120 17.84 1.96 23.04
C PRO A 120 19.02 1.14 22.51
N GLU A 121 18.78 0.05 21.78
CA GLU A 121 19.87 -0.63 21.08
C GLU A 121 19.38 -1.49 19.90
N ALA A 122 19.46 -0.92 18.68
CA ALA A 122 19.85 -1.61 17.45
C ALA A 122 19.75 -0.62 16.28
N ASP A 123 20.85 0.11 16.07
CA ASP A 123 21.17 0.67 14.76
C ASP A 123 21.36 -0.51 13.79
N GLY A 124 20.55 -0.53 12.74
CA GLY A 124 20.46 -1.64 11.80
C GLY A 124 20.00 -1.12 10.46
N GLU A 125 20.94 -0.54 9.71
CA GLU A 125 20.81 -0.29 8.29
C GLU A 125 20.28 -1.54 7.58
N LEU A 126 18.99 -1.51 7.21
CA LEU A 126 18.41 -2.48 6.28
C LEU A 126 18.83 -2.10 4.85
N GLU A 127 20.11 -2.31 4.54
CA GLU A 127 20.55 -2.54 3.17
C GLU A 127 20.00 -3.88 2.71
N HIS A 128 18.90 -3.86 1.95
CA HIS A 128 18.40 -5.05 1.29
C HIS A 128 19.30 -5.36 0.09
N SER A 129 20.23 -6.29 0.29
CA SER A 129 21.10 -6.84 -0.74
C SER A 129 20.29 -7.45 -1.88
N ILE A 130 20.47 -6.90 -3.08
CA ILE A 130 19.87 -7.42 -4.31
C ILE A 130 20.62 -8.71 -4.69
N SER A 131 20.09 -9.86 -4.26
CA SER A 131 20.55 -11.16 -4.75
C SER A 131 19.95 -11.43 -6.11
N ASN A 132 20.78 -11.29 -7.14
CA ASN A 132 20.44 -11.51 -8.54
C ASN A 132 20.22 -13.02 -8.80
N ARG A 133 18.97 -13.48 -8.94
CA ARG A 133 18.65 -14.80 -9.52
C ARG A 133 17.95 -14.62 -10.87
N PRO A 134 18.37 -15.36 -11.93
CA PRO A 134 17.79 -15.21 -13.25
C PRO A 134 16.51 -16.06 -13.40
N HIS A 135 15.65 -15.67 -14.35
CA HIS A 135 14.49 -16.35 -14.97
C HIS A 135 13.13 -16.40 -14.26
N GLU A 136 12.73 -15.36 -13.52
CA GLU A 136 11.30 -15.09 -13.31
C GLU A 136 10.85 -13.95 -14.22
N LYS A 137 9.69 -14.13 -14.88
CA LYS A 137 9.09 -13.14 -15.80
C LYS A 137 9.18 -11.75 -15.18
N SER A 138 9.66 -10.79 -15.96
CA SER A 138 9.87 -9.43 -15.47
C SER A 138 8.54 -8.86 -14.95
N ALA A 139 8.57 -7.98 -13.95
CA ALA A 139 7.35 -7.32 -13.46
C ALA A 139 6.57 -6.60 -14.60
N LEU A 140 7.27 -6.21 -15.66
CA LEU A 140 6.66 -5.69 -16.89
C LEU A 140 5.85 -6.76 -17.65
N ASP A 141 6.33 -8.00 -17.74
CA ASP A 141 5.65 -9.11 -18.43
C ASP A 141 4.32 -9.48 -17.73
N LEU A 142 4.28 -9.41 -16.40
CA LEU A 142 3.07 -9.70 -15.61
C LEU A 142 2.00 -8.62 -15.79
N LEU A 143 2.40 -7.35 -15.84
CA LEU A 143 1.47 -6.25 -16.12
C LEU A 143 0.96 -6.27 -17.55
N GLN A 144 1.81 -6.64 -18.52
CA GLN A 144 1.39 -6.86 -19.91
C GLN A 144 0.38 -8.02 -19.99
N SER A 145 0.60 -9.11 -19.26
CA SER A 145 -0.31 -10.25 -19.18
C SER A 145 -1.69 -9.85 -18.63
N ILE A 146 -1.73 -8.98 -17.61
CA ILE A 146 -2.99 -8.44 -17.05
C ILE A 146 -3.66 -7.49 -18.04
N SER A 147 -2.90 -6.64 -18.74
CA SER A 147 -3.44 -5.72 -19.75
C SER A 147 -4.08 -6.43 -20.95
N ILE A 148 -3.63 -7.64 -21.30
CA ILE A 148 -4.21 -8.45 -22.39
C ILE A 148 -5.55 -9.07 -21.95
N GLY A 149 -5.70 -9.42 -20.67
CA GLY A 149 -6.93 -9.99 -20.13
C GLY A 149 -8.14 -9.04 -20.04
N TRP A 150 -7.92 -7.73 -20.17
CA TRP A 150 -8.98 -6.70 -20.13
C TRP A 150 -9.42 -6.24 -21.53
N ARG A 151 -8.79 -6.78 -22.58
CA ARG A 151 -9.09 -6.48 -24.00
C ARG A 151 -9.88 -7.60 -24.71
N ALA A 152 -10.32 -8.62 -23.98
CA ALA A 152 -11.13 -9.73 -24.48
C ALA A 152 -12.60 -9.59 -24.08
#